data_AF-A0A3B9HXD1-F1
#
_entry.id   AF-A0A3B9HXD1-F1
#
_cell.length_a   1.000
_cell.length_b   1.000
_cell.length_c   1.000
_cell.angle_alpha   90.00
_cell.angle_beta   90.00
_cell.angle_gamma   90.00
#
_symmetry.space_group_name_H-M   'P 1'
#
loop_
_entity.id
_entity.type
_entity.pdbx_description
1 polymer ?
#
loop_
_entity_poly.entity_id
_entity_poly.type
_entity_poly.pdbx_seq_one_letter_code
_entity_poly.pdbx_strand_id
1 'polypeptide(L)'
;MNYYCGIDLGGTKIYSVLCDDSGVIVARRKVKTQASSGFDQVFANIITCYEELLQKAALESAAVVKIGLAVPSAVNVNTGVLLNACNLGWKNIPLAHLLSERLNKPVFMDNDVNMGVFGEYSFGEASQFSNVYGIFAGTGIGGGHICNGTINRGKNFT
;
A
#
# COMPACT_ATOMS: atom_id res chain seq x y z
N MET A 1 -15.17 16.81 -4.32
CA MET A 1 -14.60 16.01 -3.22
C MET A 1 -13.67 14.99 -3.82
N ASN A 2 -12.47 14.85 -3.28
CA ASN A 2 -11.44 13.96 -3.81
C ASN A 2 -11.33 12.72 -2.93
N TYR A 3 -11.08 11.58 -3.56
CA TYR A 3 -10.88 10.32 -2.83
C TYR A 3 -9.51 9.73 -3.10
N TYR A 4 -9.03 8.94 -2.14
CA TYR A 4 -7.76 8.23 -2.18
C TYR A 4 -8.00 6.77 -1.84
N CYS A 5 -7.35 5.87 -2.57
CA CYS A 5 -7.42 4.45 -2.30
C CYS A 5 -6.12 3.99 -1.63
N GLY A 6 -6.24 3.38 -0.44
CA GLY A 6 -5.14 2.68 0.22
C GLY A 6 -5.32 1.18 0.04
N ILE A 7 -4.27 0.48 -0.37
CA ILE A 7 -4.25 -0.97 -0.54
C ILE A 7 -3.06 -1.53 0.27
N ASP A 8 -3.31 -2.54 1.07
CA ASP A 8 -2.32 -3.31 1.82
C ASP A 8 -2.28 -4.74 1.27
N LEU A 9 -1.23 -5.05 0.52
CA LEU A 9 -0.98 -6.36 -0.08
C LEU A 9 -0.22 -7.24 0.92
N GLY A 10 -0.94 -8.09 1.64
CA GLY A 10 -0.32 -9.15 2.45
C GLY A 10 -0.16 -10.45 1.67
N GLY A 11 0.61 -11.40 2.22
CA GLY A 11 0.78 -12.73 1.62
C GLY A 11 -0.51 -13.57 1.59
N THR A 12 -1.44 -13.31 2.51
CA THR A 12 -2.68 -14.11 2.67
C THR A 12 -3.94 -13.34 2.29
N LYS A 13 -3.98 -12.04 2.58
CA LYS A 13 -5.12 -11.17 2.36
C LYS A 13 -4.66 -9.84 1.76
N ILE A 14 -5.51 -9.25 0.92
CA ILE A 14 -5.39 -7.86 0.49
C ILE A 14 -6.47 -7.09 1.22
N TYR A 15 -6.08 -6.03 1.93
CA TYR A 15 -7.00 -5.07 2.51
C TYR A 15 -7.00 -3.80 1.66
N SER A 16 -8.15 -3.18 1.50
CA SER A 16 -8.23 -1.89 0.82
C SER A 16 -9.27 -0.99 1.46
N VAL A 17 -8.99 0.30 1.41
CA VAL A 17 -9.86 1.36 1.90
C VAL A 17 -9.97 2.46 0.86
N LEU A 18 -11.12 3.14 0.88
CA LEU A 18 -11.31 4.41 0.20
C LEU A 18 -11.52 5.46 1.28
N CYS A 19 -10.77 6.56 1.22
CA CYS A 19 -10.94 7.71 2.09
C CYS A 19 -11.10 9.00 1.31
N ASP A 20 -11.71 10.00 1.94
CA ASP A 20 -11.79 11.36 1.40
C ASP A 20 -10.54 12.20 1.76
N ASP A 21 -10.58 13.48 1.42
CA ASP A 21 -9.54 14.46 1.70
C ASP A 21 -9.31 14.76 3.18
N SER A 22 -10.29 14.49 4.03
CA SER A 22 -10.14 14.57 5.49
C SER A 22 -9.54 13.30 6.11
N GLY A 23 -9.32 12.26 5.31
CA GLY A 23 -8.84 10.96 5.76
C GLY A 23 -9.94 10.05 6.31
N VAL A 24 -11.22 10.44 6.21
CA VAL A 24 -12.34 9.63 6.67
C VAL A 24 -12.55 8.46 5.70
N ILE A 25 -12.56 7.24 6.24
CA ILE A 25 -12.79 6.02 5.45
C ILE A 25 -14.26 5.89 5.10
N VAL A 26 -14.57 5.90 3.80
CA VAL A 26 -15.93 5.79 3.27
C VAL A 26 -16.27 4.37 2.80
N ALA A 27 -15.25 3.57 2.45
CA ALA A 27 -15.44 2.17 2.09
C ALA A 27 -14.23 1.31 2.49
N ARG A 28 -14.50 0.03 2.78
CA ARG A 28 -13.50 -1.00 3.08
C ARG A 28 -13.81 -2.28 2.33
N ARG A 29 -12.76 -2.95 1.84
CA ARG A 29 -12.81 -4.29 1.24
C ARG A 29 -11.64 -5.14 1.73
N LYS A 30 -11.85 -6.45 1.63
CA LYS A 30 -10.89 -7.47 2.00
C LYS A 30 -11.11 -8.68 1.11
N VAL A 31 -10.06 -9.13 0.43
CA VAL A 31 -10.09 -10.35 -0.37
C VAL A 31 -8.91 -11.26 0.00
N LYS A 32 -8.95 -12.51 -0.44
CA LYS A 32 -7.79 -13.41 -0.33
C LYS A 32 -6.75 -13.00 -1.37
N THR A 33 -5.47 -12.98 -0.99
CA THR A 33 -4.38 -12.68 -1.94
C THR A 33 -4.29 -13.74 -3.03
N GLN A 34 -4.40 -15.02 -2.65
CA GLN A 34 -4.17 -16.17 -3.54
C GLN A 34 -2.75 -16.21 -4.12
N ALA A 35 -1.74 -15.97 -3.28
CA ALA A 35 -0.33 -15.90 -3.71
C ALA A 35 0.15 -17.15 -4.49
N SER A 36 -0.34 -18.34 -4.14
CA SER A 36 -0.01 -19.60 -4.82
C SER A 36 -0.55 -19.68 -6.26
N SER A 37 -1.48 -18.81 -6.63
CA SER A 37 -2.07 -18.76 -7.97
C SER A 37 -1.26 -17.90 -8.95
N GLY A 38 -0.11 -17.36 -8.53
CA GLY A 38 0.81 -16.62 -9.38
C GLY A 38 0.50 -15.12 -9.49
N PHE A 39 1.38 -14.41 -10.22
CA PHE A 39 1.36 -12.95 -10.33
C PHE A 39 0.03 -12.41 -10.87
N ASP A 40 -0.43 -12.92 -12.02
CA ASP A 40 -1.61 -12.41 -12.71
C ASP A 40 -2.87 -12.47 -11.85
N GLN A 41 -3.03 -13.55 -11.07
CA GLN A 41 -4.19 -13.69 -10.18
C GLN A 41 -4.17 -12.66 -9.06
N VAL A 42 -3.02 -12.44 -8.41
CA VAL A 42 -2.90 -11.43 -7.35
C VAL A 42 -3.08 -10.02 -7.94
N PHE A 43 -2.51 -9.76 -9.11
CA PHE A 43 -2.67 -8.49 -9.82
C PHE A 43 -4.15 -8.21 -10.14
N ALA A 44 -4.88 -9.20 -10.65
CA ALA A 44 -6.33 -9.14 -10.83
C ALA A 44 -7.07 -8.89 -9.50
N ASN A 45 -6.67 -9.56 -8.42
CA ASN A 45 -7.29 -9.38 -7.10
C ASN A 45 -7.11 -7.95 -6.54
N ILE A 46 -5.97 -7.29 -6.82
CA ILE A 46 -5.75 -5.87 -6.47
C ILE A 46 -6.73 -4.97 -7.24
N ILE A 47 -6.91 -5.21 -8.53
CA ILE A 47 -7.86 -4.45 -9.38
C ILE A 47 -9.29 -4.66 -8.90
N THR A 48 -9.68 -5.91 -8.63
CA THR A 48 -11.00 -6.23 -8.06
C THR A 48 -11.24 -5.48 -6.75
N CYS A 49 -10.26 -5.40 -5.86
CA CYS A 49 -10.40 -4.64 -4.62
C CYS A 49 -10.71 -3.16 -4.86
N TYR A 50 -10.09 -2.55 -5.86
CA TYR A 50 -10.31 -1.16 -6.23
C TYR A 50 -11.72 -0.96 -6.82
N GLU A 51 -12.10 -1.78 -7.80
CA GLU A 51 -13.42 -1.70 -8.45
C GLU A 51 -14.57 -1.95 -7.45
N GLU A 52 -14.40 -2.92 -6.55
CA GLU A 52 -15.38 -3.24 -5.52
C GLU A 52 -15.51 -2.17 -4.43
N LEU A 53 -14.45 -1.39 -4.17
CA LEU A 53 -14.51 -0.23 -3.28
C LEU A 53 -15.36 0.88 -3.90
N LEU A 54 -15.13 1.17 -5.18
CA LEU A 54 -15.88 2.16 -5.95
C LEU A 54 -17.37 1.83 -5.98
N GLN A 55 -17.70 0.57 -6.31
CA GLN A 55 -19.08 0.09 -6.32
C GLN A 55 -19.75 0.26 -4.95
N LYS A 56 -19.06 -0.12 -3.87
CA LYS A 56 -19.60 -0.03 -2.50
C LYS A 56 -19.81 1.42 -2.05
N ALA A 57 -18.98 2.34 -2.52
CA ALA A 57 -19.11 3.77 -2.24
C ALA A 57 -20.06 4.50 -3.21
N ALA A 58 -20.58 3.82 -4.23
CA ALA A 58 -21.32 4.43 -5.35
C ALA A 58 -20.55 5.59 -6.01
N LEU A 59 -19.25 5.38 -6.23
CA LEU A 59 -18.35 6.38 -6.82
C LEU A 59 -17.80 5.91 -8.16
N GLU A 60 -17.61 6.88 -9.05
CA GLU A 60 -16.89 6.67 -10.30
C GLU A 60 -15.38 6.69 -10.08
N SER A 61 -14.63 5.95 -10.89
CA SER A 61 -13.15 5.92 -10.83
C SER A 61 -12.54 7.33 -10.96
N ALA A 62 -13.18 8.24 -11.68
CA ALA A 62 -12.75 9.63 -11.81
C ALA A 62 -12.64 10.38 -10.47
N ALA A 63 -13.40 9.99 -9.45
CA ALA A 63 -13.38 10.62 -8.12
C ALA A 63 -12.11 10.28 -7.32
N VAL A 64 -11.42 9.18 -7.67
CA VAL A 64 -10.16 8.78 -7.03
C VAL A 64 -9.00 9.50 -7.69
N VAL A 65 -8.20 10.20 -6.90
CA VAL A 65 -7.08 10.99 -7.41
C VAL A 65 -5.79 10.17 -7.46
N LYS A 66 -5.53 9.36 -6.43
CA LYS A 66 -4.29 8.58 -6.28
C LYS A 66 -4.53 7.28 -5.52
N ILE A 67 -3.63 6.33 -5.71
CA ILE A 67 -3.61 5.05 -5.03
C ILE A 67 -2.30 4.91 -4.26
N GLY A 68 -2.38 4.54 -2.99
CA GLY A 68 -1.24 4.13 -2.16
C GLY A 68 -1.25 2.61 -1.98
N LEU A 69 -0.11 1.96 -2.14
CA LEU A 69 0.03 0.50 -2.05
C LEU A 69 1.16 0.12 -1.08
N ALA A 70 0.81 -0.53 0.01
CA ALA A 70 1.74 -1.17 0.93
C ALA A 70 2.02 -2.60 0.43
N VAL A 71 3.29 -3.00 0.34
CA VAL A 71 3.69 -4.34 -0.14
C VAL A 71 4.69 -5.01 0.80
N PRO A 72 4.74 -6.36 0.86
CA PRO A 72 5.58 -7.11 1.78
C PRO A 72 6.98 -7.28 1.17
N SER A 73 7.63 -6.16 0.87
CA SER A 73 8.90 -6.11 0.14
C SER A 73 9.63 -4.79 0.36
N ALA A 74 10.95 -4.80 0.13
CA ALA A 74 11.70 -3.58 -0.17
C ALA A 74 11.24 -3.01 -1.53
N VAL A 75 11.06 -1.69 -1.58
CA VAL A 75 10.52 -1.00 -2.75
C VAL A 75 11.46 0.12 -3.17
N ASN A 76 11.88 0.11 -4.44
CA ASN A 76 12.48 1.30 -5.03
C ASN A 76 11.36 2.30 -5.35
N VAL A 77 11.10 3.20 -4.40
CA VAL A 77 10.00 4.19 -4.48
C VAL A 77 10.17 5.19 -5.63
N ASN A 78 11.39 5.38 -6.14
CA ASN A 78 11.67 6.28 -7.26
C ASN A 78 11.24 5.67 -8.60
N THR A 79 11.31 4.34 -8.72
CA THR A 79 10.96 3.62 -9.96
C THR A 79 9.63 2.86 -9.85
N GLY A 80 9.05 2.76 -8.65
CA GLY A 80 7.84 1.98 -8.42
C GLY A 80 8.03 0.47 -8.60
N VAL A 81 9.25 -0.02 -8.31
CA VAL A 81 9.62 -1.43 -8.48
C VAL A 81 9.66 -2.12 -7.13
N LEU A 82 8.89 -3.19 -7.01
CA LEU A 82 8.99 -4.16 -5.93
C LEU A 82 10.25 -5.01 -6.15
N LEU A 83 11.17 -5.01 -5.19
CA LEU A 83 12.49 -5.64 -5.37
C LEU A 83 12.43 -7.15 -5.11
N ASN A 84 11.84 -7.57 -3.99
CA ASN A 84 11.78 -8.98 -3.60
C ASN A 84 10.67 -9.24 -2.57
N ALA A 85 9.55 -9.84 -2.98
CA ALA A 85 8.47 -10.28 -2.07
C ALA A 85 8.52 -11.80 -1.96
N CYS A 86 9.31 -12.31 -1.01
CA CYS A 86 9.54 -13.75 -0.86
C CYS A 86 8.25 -14.55 -0.66
N ASN A 87 7.29 -14.00 0.08
CA ASN A 87 5.98 -14.62 0.35
C ASN A 87 5.06 -14.68 -0.88
N LEU A 88 5.30 -13.86 -1.89
CA LEU A 88 4.59 -13.88 -3.17
C LEU A 88 5.40 -14.57 -4.29
N GLY A 89 6.69 -14.84 -4.05
CA GLY A 89 7.61 -15.36 -5.06
C GLY A 89 7.96 -14.33 -6.14
N TRP A 90 7.84 -13.03 -5.85
CA TRP A 90 8.05 -11.97 -6.83
C TRP A 90 9.40 -11.29 -6.68
N LYS A 91 10.00 -10.92 -7.81
CA LYS A 91 11.29 -10.23 -7.85
C LYS A 91 11.33 -9.21 -8.99
N ASN A 92 11.80 -8.00 -8.69
CA ASN A 92 11.97 -6.89 -9.63
C ASN A 92 10.73 -6.59 -10.50
N ILE A 93 9.55 -6.51 -9.86
CA ILE A 93 8.28 -6.26 -10.57
C ILE A 93 7.99 -4.75 -10.58
N PRO A 94 7.76 -4.11 -11.74
CA PRO A 94 7.37 -2.71 -11.86
C PRO A 94 5.87 -2.51 -11.53
N LEU A 95 5.46 -2.97 -10.35
CA LEU A 95 4.05 -3.13 -9.99
C LEU A 95 3.29 -1.80 -9.97
N ALA A 96 3.92 -0.69 -9.55
CA ALA A 96 3.26 0.62 -9.54
C ALA A 96 2.88 1.05 -10.96
N HIS A 97 3.80 0.87 -11.91
CA HIS A 97 3.59 1.22 -13.31
C HIS A 97 2.48 0.38 -13.93
N LEU A 98 2.53 -0.95 -13.76
CA LEU A 98 1.50 -1.87 -14.27
C LEU A 98 0.10 -1.52 -13.74
N LEU A 99 -0.02 -1.25 -12.43
CA LEU A 99 -1.28 -0.84 -11.83
C LEU A 99 -1.71 0.55 -12.31
N SER A 100 -0.77 1.48 -12.46
CA SER A 100 -1.05 2.83 -12.94
C SER A 100 -1.62 2.83 -14.34
N GLU A 101 -1.06 2.02 -15.25
CA GLU A 101 -1.59 1.83 -16.60
C GLU A 101 -2.98 1.19 -16.57
N ARG A 102 -3.14 0.12 -15.79
CA ARG A 102 -4.39 -0.66 -15.76
C ARG A 102 -5.56 0.10 -15.15
N LEU A 103 -5.31 0.94 -14.14
CA LEU A 103 -6.32 1.70 -13.41
C LEU A 103 -6.45 3.15 -13.89
N ASN A 104 -5.51 3.62 -14.73
CA ASN A 104 -5.39 5.00 -15.17
C ASN A 104 -5.33 5.99 -13.98
N LYS A 105 -4.48 5.67 -12.99
CA LYS A 105 -4.28 6.46 -11.76
C LYS A 105 -2.83 6.47 -11.34
N PRO A 106 -2.31 7.58 -10.78
CA PRO A 106 -1.02 7.55 -10.10
C PRO A 106 -1.02 6.54 -8.94
N VAL A 107 -0.05 5.63 -8.95
CA VAL A 107 0.16 4.62 -7.91
C VAL A 107 1.48 4.89 -7.21
N PHE A 108 1.42 5.06 -5.88
CA PHE A 108 2.59 5.19 -5.02
C PHE A 108 2.69 3.95 -4.16
N MET A 109 3.91 3.48 -3.91
CA MET A 109 4.12 2.27 -3.13
C MET A 109 5.32 2.36 -2.22
N ASP A 110 5.24 1.64 -1.12
CA ASP A 110 6.32 1.45 -0.16
C ASP A 110 6.16 0.09 0.53
N ASN A 111 7.15 -0.26 1.33
CA ASN A 111 7.10 -1.40 2.22
C ASN A 111 5.93 -1.27 3.23
N ASP A 112 5.27 -2.38 3.52
CA ASP A 112 4.14 -2.50 4.45
C ASP A 112 4.42 -1.95 5.85
N VAL A 113 5.54 -2.30 6.48
CA VAL A 113 5.86 -1.79 7.82
C VAL A 113 6.26 -0.31 7.80
N ASN A 114 6.91 0.18 6.75
CA ASN A 114 7.11 1.63 6.55
C ASN A 114 5.77 2.37 6.49
N MET A 115 4.82 1.86 5.73
CA MET A 115 3.48 2.46 5.62
C MET A 115 2.69 2.36 6.93
N GLY A 116 2.88 1.28 7.69
CA GLY A 116 2.32 1.15 9.04
C GLY A 116 2.82 2.26 9.98
N VAL A 117 4.14 2.48 10.05
CA VAL A 117 4.72 3.58 10.84
C VAL A 117 4.25 4.95 10.32
N PHE A 118 4.19 5.12 9.00
CA PHE A 118 3.73 6.36 8.41
C PHE A 118 2.25 6.65 8.70
N GLY A 119 1.41 5.62 8.79
CA GLY A 119 0.02 5.73 9.22
C GLY A 119 -0.08 6.26 10.65
N GLU A 120 0.66 5.67 11.60
CA GLU A 120 0.71 6.13 12.99
C GLU A 120 1.27 7.55 13.12
N TYR A 121 2.25 7.91 12.30
CA TYR A 121 2.79 9.28 12.25
C TYR A 121 1.82 10.28 11.61
N SER A 122 1.05 9.87 10.61
CA SER A 122 0.16 10.79 9.91
C SER A 122 -1.15 11.02 10.65
N PHE A 123 -1.67 9.99 11.32
CA PHE A 123 -3.03 10.00 11.88
C PHE A 123 -3.12 9.49 13.32
N GLY A 124 -2.05 8.92 13.85
CA GLY A 124 -2.03 8.32 15.19
C GLY A 124 -1.27 9.15 16.21
N GLU A 125 -0.93 8.49 17.32
CA GLU A 125 -0.22 9.08 18.46
C GLU A 125 1.23 9.48 18.13
N ALA A 126 1.77 9.02 17.00
CA ALA A 126 3.13 9.36 16.62
C ALA A 126 3.25 10.73 15.92
N SER A 127 2.13 11.37 15.58
CA SER A 127 2.05 12.63 14.82
C SER A 127 2.73 13.84 15.47
N GLN A 128 2.89 13.81 16.78
CA GLN A 128 3.56 14.86 17.56
C GLN A 128 5.10 14.74 17.59
N PHE A 129 5.67 13.66 17.06
CA PHE A 129 7.11 13.40 17.13
C PHE A 129 7.77 13.52 15.76
N SER A 130 8.88 14.24 15.67
CA SER A 130 9.66 14.36 14.43
C SER A 130 10.49 13.12 14.09
N ASN A 131 10.72 12.24 15.08
CA ASN A 131 11.47 11.00 14.92
C ASN A 131 10.71 9.86 15.57
N VAL A 132 10.42 8.81 14.81
CA VAL A 132 9.56 7.70 15.24
C VAL A 132 10.19 6.39 14.79
N TYR A 133 10.33 5.44 15.71
CA TYR A 133 10.62 4.04 15.39
C TYR A 133 9.38 3.21 15.70
N GLY A 134 8.81 2.58 14.69
CA GLY A 134 7.76 1.59 14.88
C GLY A 134 8.29 0.19 14.68
N ILE A 135 7.87 -0.74 15.52
CA ILE A 135 8.22 -2.16 15.45
C ILE A 135 6.91 -2.94 15.39
N PHE A 136 6.77 -3.75 14.33
CA PHE A 136 5.64 -4.64 14.13
C PHE A 136 6.08 -6.07 14.38
N ALA A 137 5.60 -6.66 15.48
CA ALA A 137 5.81 -8.05 15.82
C ALA A 137 4.59 -8.90 15.41
N GLY A 138 4.80 -9.87 14.52
CA GLY A 138 3.77 -10.77 14.02
C GLY A 138 4.38 -12.11 13.60
N THR A 139 4.10 -12.57 12.38
CA THR A 139 4.77 -13.76 11.80
C THR A 139 6.28 -13.58 11.68
N GLY A 140 6.74 -12.33 11.56
CA GLY A 140 8.13 -11.91 11.69
C GLY A 140 8.22 -10.61 12.47
N ILE A 141 9.40 -10.00 12.46
CA ILE A 141 9.64 -8.67 13.03
C ILE A 141 10.03 -7.75 11.88
N GLY A 142 9.28 -6.67 11.70
CA GLY A 142 9.61 -5.57 10.80
C GLY A 142 9.60 -4.24 11.56
N GLY A 143 10.24 -3.23 11.00
CA GLY A 143 10.21 -1.89 11.57
C GLY A 143 10.32 -0.82 10.50
N GLY A 144 9.84 0.36 10.86
CA GLY A 144 9.97 1.57 10.05
C GLY A 144 10.55 2.70 10.90
N HIS A 145 11.26 3.60 10.25
CA HIS A 145 11.87 4.74 10.91
C HIS A 145 11.48 6.03 10.18
N ILE A 146 10.90 6.96 10.91
CA ILE A 146 10.72 8.34 10.47
C ILE A 146 11.80 9.18 11.10
N CYS A 147 12.56 9.88 10.28
CA CYS A 147 13.60 10.80 10.71
C CYS A 147 13.33 12.19 10.14
N ASN A 148 13.29 13.18 11.02
CA ASN A 148 12.95 14.57 10.68
C ASN A 148 11.66 14.67 9.83
N GLY A 149 10.63 13.93 10.22
CA GLY A 149 9.31 13.93 9.58
C GLY A 149 9.22 13.20 8.23
N THR A 150 10.26 12.46 7.83
CA THR A 150 10.27 11.69 6.58
C THR A 150 10.63 10.22 6.82
N ILE A 151 10.06 9.31 6.03
CA ILE A 151 10.42 7.89 6.10
C ILE A 151 11.89 7.71 5.67
N ASN A 152 12.70 7.19 6.57
CA ASN A 152 14.07 6.79 6.31
C ASN A 152 14.09 5.36 5.73
N ARG A 153 14.36 5.26 4.43
CA ARG A 153 14.37 3.98 3.68
C ARG A 153 15.76 3.37 3.54
N GLY A 154 16.79 4.03 4.07
CA GLY A 154 18.19 3.62 3.85
C GLY A 154 18.61 3.67 2.37
N LYS A 155 19.84 3.23 2.10
CA LYS A 155 20.44 3.26 0.75
C LYS A 155 19.82 2.23 -0.20
N ASN A 156 19.38 1.10 0.33
CA ASN A 156 18.91 -0.06 -0.45
C ASN A 156 17.40 -0.31 -0.29
N PHE A 157 16.65 0.64 0.29
CA PHE A 157 15.21 0.48 0.57
C PHE A 157 14.88 -0.65 1.56
N THR A 158 15.81 -0.93 2.48
CA THR A 158 15.75 -1.98 3.51
C THR A 158 16.17 -1.42 4.85
#